data_AF-A0A438CZ90-F1
#
_entry.id   AF-A0A438CZ90-F1
#
_cell.length_a   1.000
_cell.length_b   1.000
_cell.length_c   1.000
_cell.angle_alpha   90.00
_cell.angle_beta   90.00
_cell.angle_gamma   90.00
#
_symmetry.space_group_name_H-M   'P 1'
#
loop_
_entity.id
_entity.type
_entity.pdbx_description
1 polymer ?
#
loop_
_entity_poly.entity_id
_entity_poly.type
_entity_poly.pdbx_seq_one_letter_code
_entity_poly.pdbx_strand_id
1 'polypeptide(L)'
;MLQILCSFLIREHLWPRSYGLIDHPSLTDLHNIRPADVNVNSSRGNKYYGECGVKSNKCLKPANKEAASDTETDKEKWTPPLQVRGDIARALMYMAVGYGFHQPGGGPGLQLSDSPSIRNREMGLLSTLLEWNEIDPPSREEKLRNERICKLYQHNRNPFVDHPEYANLIWKQATPSQRNRYNPS
;
A
#
# COMPACT_ATOMS: atom_id res chain seq x y z
N MET A 1 -4.60 4.50 -27.07
CA MET A 1 -5.31 5.66 -26.50
C MET A 1 -6.64 5.14 -25.96
N LEU A 2 -6.68 4.75 -24.68
CA LEU A 2 -7.93 4.28 -24.06
C LEU A 2 -8.69 5.52 -23.58
N GLN A 3 -9.77 5.86 -24.27
CA GLN A 3 -10.79 6.79 -23.77
C GLN A 3 -11.49 6.10 -22.59
N ILE A 4 -10.98 6.33 -21.38
CA ILE A 4 -11.67 5.93 -20.15
C ILE A 4 -12.68 7.03 -19.86
N LEU A 5 -13.96 6.75 -20.12
CA LEU A 5 -15.07 7.64 -19.81
C LEU A 5 -15.16 7.81 -18.28
N CYS A 6 -15.29 9.06 -17.83
CA CYS A 6 -15.37 9.47 -16.42
C CYS A 6 -16.51 8.78 -15.62
N SER A 7 -17.43 8.09 -16.30
CA SER A 7 -18.58 7.37 -15.72
C SER A 7 -18.23 6.06 -15.01
N PHE A 8 -16.99 5.57 -15.09
CA PHE A 8 -16.58 4.27 -14.53
C PHE A 8 -15.54 4.36 -13.39
N LEU A 9 -15.11 5.55 -12.98
CA LEU A 9 -14.10 5.73 -11.92
C LEU A 9 -14.74 5.93 -10.54
N ILE A 10 -14.22 5.21 -9.55
CA ILE A 10 -14.56 5.34 -8.13
C ILE A 10 -13.31 5.65 -7.30
N ARG A 11 -13.51 6.15 -6.06
CA ARG A 11 -12.44 6.29 -5.07
C ARG A 11 -12.09 4.91 -4.51
N GLU A 12 -10.87 4.49 -4.73
CA GLU A 12 -10.28 3.31 -4.11
C GLU A 12 -9.49 3.72 -2.86
N HIS A 13 -9.65 2.95 -1.80
CA HIS A 13 -8.84 3.03 -0.59
C HIS A 13 -7.74 1.97 -0.69
N LEU A 14 -6.48 2.41 -0.87
CA LEU A 14 -5.35 1.48 -0.98
C LEU A 14 -5.25 0.61 0.29
N TRP A 15 -5.34 1.23 1.46
CA TRP A 15 -5.66 0.55 2.71
C TRP A 15 -7.19 0.45 2.86
N PRO A 16 -7.82 -0.74 2.74
CA PRO A 16 -9.27 -0.83 2.73
C PRO A 16 -9.86 -0.47 4.09
N ARG A 17 -11.06 0.12 4.08
CA ARG A 17 -11.81 0.45 5.31
C ARG A 17 -12.00 -0.76 6.24
N SER A 18 -12.15 -1.96 5.67
CA SER A 18 -12.32 -3.20 6.43
C SER A 18 -11.12 -3.53 7.33
N TYR A 19 -9.92 -3.04 7.03
CA TYR A 19 -8.72 -3.23 7.85
C TYR A 19 -8.59 -2.19 8.98
N GLY A 20 -9.71 -1.63 9.44
CA GLY A 20 -9.73 -0.81 10.65
C GLY A 20 -9.48 0.68 10.44
N LEU A 21 -9.80 1.24 9.26
CA LEU A 21 -9.90 2.69 9.11
C LEU A 21 -11.16 3.19 9.82
N ILE A 22 -10.99 3.63 11.07
CA ILE A 22 -12.09 4.01 11.96
C ILE A 22 -12.27 5.53 12.04
N ASP A 23 -11.19 6.32 11.97
CA ASP A 23 -11.24 7.76 12.21
C ASP A 23 -11.28 8.57 10.91
N HIS A 24 -11.90 9.75 10.99
CA HIS A 24 -12.12 10.63 9.85
C HIS A 24 -10.84 10.99 9.07
N PRO A 25 -9.69 11.31 9.72
CA PRO A 25 -8.46 11.59 8.98
C PRO A 25 -8.00 10.39 8.15
N SER A 26 -8.01 9.18 8.72
CA SER A 26 -7.56 7.95 8.05
C SER A 26 -8.46 7.55 6.86
N LEU A 27 -9.75 7.92 6.91
CA LEU A 27 -10.73 7.65 5.86
C LEU A 27 -10.63 8.61 4.67
N THR A 28 -10.10 9.81 4.89
CA THR A 28 -10.10 10.91 3.91
C THR A 28 -8.69 11.29 3.44
N ASP A 29 -7.65 10.60 3.93
CA ASP A 29 -6.27 10.88 3.56
C ASP A 29 -6.02 10.63 2.05
N LEU A 30 -5.62 11.67 1.35
CA LEU A 30 -5.37 11.65 -0.08
C LEU A 30 -4.14 10.80 -0.41
N HIS A 31 -3.20 10.56 0.49
CA HIS A 31 -2.12 9.59 0.27
C HIS A 31 -2.63 8.15 0.17
N ASN A 32 -3.83 7.87 0.70
CA ASN A 32 -4.49 6.56 0.65
C ASN A 32 -5.57 6.42 -0.42
N ILE A 33 -6.04 7.52 -1.01
CA ILE A 33 -7.15 7.52 -1.98
C ILE A 33 -6.62 7.63 -3.41
N ARG A 34 -7.02 6.70 -4.28
CA ARG A 34 -6.68 6.70 -5.71
C ARG A 34 -7.94 6.54 -6.57
N PRO A 35 -7.99 7.13 -7.78
CA PRO A 35 -9.05 6.80 -8.74
C PRO A 35 -8.82 5.38 -9.27
N ALA A 36 -9.87 4.59 -9.35
CA ALA A 36 -9.84 3.24 -9.93
C ALA A 36 -11.10 2.96 -10.74
N ASP A 37 -10.98 2.09 -11.75
CA ASP A 37 -12.12 1.55 -12.46
C ASP A 37 -13.02 0.74 -11.50
N VAL A 38 -14.33 0.88 -11.60
CA VAL A 38 -15.31 0.25 -10.70
C VAL A 38 -15.21 -1.27 -10.67
N ASN A 39 -14.93 -1.92 -11.80
CA ASN A 39 -14.82 -3.38 -11.89
C ASN A 39 -13.49 -3.84 -11.30
N VAL A 40 -12.40 -3.10 -11.54
CA VAL A 40 -11.09 -3.34 -10.92
C VAL A 40 -11.18 -3.17 -9.40
N ASN A 41 -11.81 -2.10 -8.93
CA ASN A 41 -12.04 -1.83 -7.51
C ASN A 41 -12.88 -2.93 -6.85
N SER A 42 -13.97 -3.34 -7.49
CA SER A 42 -14.82 -4.44 -7.02
C SER A 42 -14.07 -5.76 -6.98
N SER A 43 -13.26 -6.06 -8.00
CA SER A 43 -12.47 -7.30 -8.09
C SER A 43 -11.33 -7.36 -7.10
N ARG A 44 -10.72 -6.21 -6.79
CA ARG A 44 -9.72 -6.07 -5.73
C ARG A 44 -10.38 -6.31 -4.37
N GLY A 45 -11.52 -5.68 -4.11
CA GLY A 45 -12.24 -5.81 -2.84
C GLY A 45 -11.36 -5.41 -1.65
N ASN A 46 -11.14 -6.34 -0.72
CA ASN A 46 -10.27 -6.16 0.44
C ASN A 46 -9.05 -7.08 0.43
N LYS A 47 -8.65 -7.58 -0.74
CA LYS A 47 -7.47 -8.42 -0.88
C LYS A 47 -6.21 -7.65 -0.48
N TYR A 48 -5.32 -8.32 0.25
CA TYR A 48 -4.05 -7.72 0.63
C TYR A 48 -3.08 -7.70 -0.55
N TYR A 49 -2.19 -6.71 -0.56
CA TYR A 49 -1.21 -6.60 -1.63
C TYR A 49 -0.11 -7.63 -1.48
N GLY A 50 0.24 -8.27 -2.59
CA GLY A 50 1.28 -9.28 -2.61
C GLY A 50 1.28 -9.98 -3.96
N GLU A 51 2.35 -10.70 -4.26
CA GLU A 51 2.42 -11.51 -5.46
C GLU A 51 1.71 -12.85 -5.25
N CYS A 52 1.01 -13.29 -6.29
CA CYS A 52 0.61 -14.68 -6.37
C CYS A 52 1.85 -15.58 -6.35
N GLY A 53 1.83 -16.65 -5.57
CA GLY A 53 2.90 -17.64 -5.65
C GLY A 53 2.93 -18.29 -7.04
N VAL A 54 4.12 -18.42 -7.63
CA VAL A 54 4.38 -18.95 -8.99
C VAL A 54 3.75 -20.32 -9.27
N LYS A 55 3.35 -21.07 -8.22
CA LYS A 55 2.76 -22.42 -8.29
C LYS A 55 1.28 -22.47 -7.92
N SER A 56 0.61 -21.33 -7.75
CA SER A 56 -0.81 -21.30 -7.43
C SER A 56 -1.65 -21.41 -8.71
N ASN A 57 -2.24 -22.58 -8.96
CA ASN A 57 -3.24 -22.77 -10.03
C ASN A 57 -4.49 -21.87 -9.87
N LYS A 58 -4.54 -21.03 -8.83
CA LYS A 58 -5.66 -20.13 -8.50
C LYS A 58 -5.36 -18.66 -8.79
N CYS A 59 -4.15 -18.33 -9.27
CA CYS A 59 -3.85 -16.97 -9.65
C CYS A 59 -4.35 -16.65 -11.05
N LEU A 60 -5.14 -15.61 -11.18
CA LEU A 60 -5.68 -15.12 -12.44
C LEU A 60 -4.87 -13.93 -12.95
N LYS A 61 -4.55 -13.93 -14.24
CA LYS A 61 -3.86 -12.86 -14.96
C LYS A 61 -4.42 -12.72 -16.38
N PRO A 62 -4.97 -11.55 -16.78
CA PRO A 62 -5.23 -10.38 -15.94
C PRO A 62 -6.26 -10.69 -14.84
N ALA A 63 -6.24 -9.91 -13.77
CA ALA A 63 -7.12 -10.11 -12.62
C ALA A 63 -8.62 -10.02 -12.96
N ASN A 64 -8.98 -9.21 -13.96
CA ASN A 64 -10.28 -9.20 -14.63
C ASN A 64 -10.13 -8.63 -16.05
N LYS A 65 -11.23 -8.44 -16.79
CA LYS A 65 -11.20 -8.00 -18.20
C LYS A 65 -10.77 -6.54 -18.36
N GLU A 66 -11.07 -5.70 -17.37
CA GLU A 66 -10.83 -4.27 -17.35
C GLU A 66 -9.45 -3.90 -16.75
N ALA A 67 -8.83 -4.84 -16.04
CA ALA A 67 -7.52 -4.68 -15.41
C ALA A 67 -6.40 -4.74 -16.45
N ALA A 68 -5.26 -4.12 -16.12
CA ALA A 68 -4.08 -4.21 -16.97
C ALA A 68 -3.61 -5.68 -17.09
N SER A 69 -3.00 -6.02 -18.21
CA SER A 69 -2.57 -7.39 -18.56
C SER A 69 -1.62 -8.04 -17.54
N ASP A 70 -0.90 -7.21 -16.77
CA ASP A 70 0.06 -7.63 -15.76
C ASP A 70 -0.50 -7.58 -14.32
N THR A 71 -1.78 -7.31 -14.15
CA THR A 71 -2.47 -7.38 -12.85
C THR A 71 -2.81 -8.83 -12.54
N GLU A 72 -2.54 -9.26 -11.31
CA GLU A 72 -2.81 -10.63 -10.87
C GLU A 72 -3.69 -10.66 -9.62
N THR A 73 -4.48 -11.71 -9.45
CA THR A 73 -5.27 -11.88 -8.23
C THR A 73 -5.54 -13.34 -7.91
N ASP A 74 -5.68 -13.65 -6.63
CA ASP A 74 -6.30 -14.88 -6.16
C ASP A 74 -7.41 -14.57 -5.14
N LYS A 75 -7.76 -15.53 -4.28
CA LYS A 75 -8.80 -15.35 -3.25
C LYS A 75 -8.45 -14.27 -2.22
N GLU A 76 -7.16 -14.10 -1.91
CA GLU A 76 -6.69 -13.26 -0.82
C GLU A 76 -5.78 -12.11 -1.28
N LYS A 77 -5.09 -12.31 -2.41
CA LYS A 77 -4.01 -11.44 -2.89
C LYS A 77 -4.41 -10.65 -4.12
N TRP A 78 -3.87 -9.44 -4.16
CA TRP A 78 -3.93 -8.56 -5.32
C TRP A 78 -2.53 -8.08 -5.68
N THR A 79 -2.12 -8.34 -6.91
CA THR A 79 -0.87 -7.87 -7.50
C THR A 79 -1.20 -6.78 -8.52
N PRO A 80 -0.89 -5.51 -8.24
CA PRO A 80 -1.18 -4.42 -9.15
C PRO A 80 -0.19 -4.40 -10.33
N PRO A 81 -0.47 -3.59 -11.37
CA PRO A 81 0.44 -3.40 -12.50
C PRO A 81 1.83 -2.97 -12.04
N LEU A 82 2.87 -3.41 -12.74
CA LEU A 82 4.26 -3.22 -12.34
C LEU A 82 4.60 -1.74 -12.08
N GLN A 83 4.10 -0.85 -12.93
CA GLN A 83 4.37 0.59 -12.93
C GLN A 83 3.76 1.39 -11.75
N VAL A 84 2.96 0.76 -10.89
CA VAL A 84 2.35 1.42 -9.71
C VAL A 84 2.64 0.69 -8.40
N ARG A 85 3.48 -0.34 -8.44
CA ARG A 85 3.77 -1.19 -7.28
C ARG A 85 4.51 -0.40 -6.19
N GLY A 86 5.47 0.44 -6.56
CA GLY A 86 6.20 1.33 -5.66
C GLY A 86 5.29 2.40 -5.07
N ASP A 87 4.44 3.02 -5.89
CA ASP A 87 3.44 4.01 -5.45
C ASP A 87 2.53 3.44 -4.35
N ILE A 88 2.04 2.21 -4.56
CA ILE A 88 1.17 1.53 -3.61
C ILE A 88 1.95 1.15 -2.35
N ALA A 89 3.17 0.63 -2.48
CA ALA A 89 4.03 0.30 -1.35
C ALA A 89 4.26 1.51 -0.44
N ARG A 90 4.65 2.65 -1.01
CA ARG A 90 4.89 3.89 -0.24
C ARG A 90 3.61 4.44 0.39
N ALA A 91 2.47 4.31 -0.26
CA ALA A 91 1.18 4.70 0.33
C ALA A 91 0.83 3.83 1.54
N LEU A 92 1.02 2.51 1.47
CA LEU A 92 0.76 1.60 2.59
C LEU A 92 1.77 1.78 3.73
N MET A 93 3.05 2.02 3.43
CA MET A 93 4.08 2.35 4.42
C MET A 93 3.74 3.65 5.15
N TYR A 94 3.29 4.67 4.42
CA TYR A 94 2.77 5.91 5.00
C TYR A 94 1.60 5.65 5.94
N MET A 95 0.62 4.85 5.52
CA MET A 95 -0.53 4.52 6.36
C MET A 95 -0.12 3.76 7.62
N ALA A 96 0.80 2.80 7.51
CA ALA A 96 1.29 2.02 8.64
C ALA A 96 2.08 2.86 9.64
N VAL A 97 2.84 3.87 9.20
CA VAL A 97 3.57 4.77 10.11
C VAL A 97 2.65 5.85 10.68
N GLY A 98 1.90 6.56 9.84
CA GLY A 98 1.07 7.68 10.25
C GLY A 98 -0.16 7.29 11.08
N TYR A 99 -0.63 6.05 10.92
CA TYR A 99 -1.81 5.53 11.62
C TYR A 99 -1.51 4.22 12.38
N GLY A 100 -0.24 3.92 12.62
CA GLY A 100 0.20 2.75 13.35
C GLY A 100 0.06 2.86 14.87
N PHE A 101 0.73 1.96 15.58
CA PHE A 101 0.86 2.03 17.03
C PHE A 101 1.74 3.22 17.44
N HIS A 102 1.47 3.82 18.61
CA HIS A 102 2.23 4.93 19.20
C HIS A 102 2.03 6.33 18.57
N GLN A 103 0.88 6.58 17.95
CA GLN A 103 0.51 7.95 17.56
C GLN A 103 0.06 8.78 18.77
N PRO A 104 0.44 10.08 18.85
CA PRO A 104 -0.11 10.99 19.84
C PRO A 104 -1.65 11.05 19.72
N GLY A 105 -2.37 10.76 20.81
CA GLY A 105 -3.83 10.69 20.81
C GLY A 105 -4.43 9.32 20.44
N GLY A 106 -3.58 8.32 20.20
CA GLY A 106 -4.01 7.00 19.73
C GLY A 106 -4.20 6.97 18.21
N GLY A 107 -3.89 5.83 17.60
CA GLY A 107 -4.11 5.59 16.19
C GLY A 107 -4.84 4.27 15.98
N PRO A 108 -5.39 4.03 14.79
CA PRO A 108 -6.06 2.77 14.48
C PRO A 108 -5.12 1.55 14.53
N GLY A 109 -3.81 1.71 14.73
CA GLY A 109 -2.90 0.59 14.90
C GLY A 109 -2.73 -0.20 13.60
N LEU A 110 -2.62 0.52 12.47
CA LEU A 110 -2.37 -0.08 11.16
C LEU A 110 -0.96 -0.66 11.10
N GLN A 111 -0.81 -1.87 10.55
CA GLN A 111 0.49 -2.54 10.46
C GLN A 111 0.68 -3.25 9.12
N LEU A 112 1.93 -3.35 8.67
CA LEU A 112 2.30 -4.22 7.55
C LEU A 112 2.81 -5.56 8.12
N SER A 113 2.55 -6.66 7.42
CA SER A 113 2.93 -8.00 7.90
C SER A 113 3.04 -8.98 6.73
N ASP A 114 3.97 -9.94 6.79
CA ASP A 114 4.01 -11.06 5.84
C ASP A 114 2.91 -12.12 6.10
N SER A 115 2.05 -11.90 7.10
CA SER A 115 0.83 -12.67 7.32
C SER A 115 -0.37 -11.75 7.61
N PRO A 116 -0.84 -10.98 6.61
CA PRO A 116 -1.91 -9.99 6.77
C PRO A 116 -3.20 -10.58 7.35
N SER A 117 -3.87 -9.79 8.19
CA SER A 117 -5.07 -10.17 8.91
C SER A 117 -5.95 -8.95 9.11
N ILE A 118 -7.19 -9.03 8.65
CA ILE A 118 -8.21 -7.99 8.86
C ILE A 118 -8.40 -7.73 10.36
N ARG A 119 -8.40 -8.80 11.17
CA ARG A 119 -8.62 -8.72 12.63
C ARG A 119 -7.54 -7.90 13.33
N ASN A 120 -6.30 -8.06 12.88
CA ASN A 120 -5.13 -7.39 13.46
C ASN A 120 -4.83 -6.06 12.77
N ARG A 121 -5.64 -5.66 11.77
CA ARG A 121 -5.41 -4.46 10.96
C ARG A 121 -4.05 -4.51 10.26
N GLU A 122 -3.70 -5.70 9.78
CA GLU A 122 -2.45 -5.98 9.09
C GLU A 122 -2.70 -6.06 7.59
N MET A 123 -1.97 -5.31 6.78
CA MET A 123 -2.18 -5.21 5.33
C MET A 123 -0.88 -5.42 4.56
N GLY A 124 -0.98 -6.12 3.43
CA GLY A 124 0.10 -6.26 2.45
C GLY A 124 1.32 -7.05 2.94
N LEU A 125 1.84 -7.92 2.09
CA LEU A 125 3.06 -8.68 2.39
C LEU A 125 4.24 -7.72 2.52
N LEU A 126 4.72 -7.51 3.74
CA LEU A 126 5.77 -6.53 4.04
C LEU A 126 7.02 -6.74 3.18
N SER A 127 7.46 -8.00 3.04
CA SER A 127 8.60 -8.37 2.19
C SER A 127 8.40 -7.92 0.74
N THR A 128 7.23 -8.19 0.16
CA THR A 128 6.87 -7.79 -1.20
C THR A 128 6.78 -6.27 -1.34
N LEU A 129 6.20 -5.57 -0.37
CA LEU A 129 6.10 -4.10 -0.42
C LEU A 129 7.47 -3.42 -0.35
N LEU A 130 8.41 -3.97 0.45
CA LEU A 130 9.78 -3.50 0.50
C LEU A 130 10.48 -3.69 -0.85
N GLU A 131 10.33 -4.86 -1.47
CA GLU A 131 10.87 -5.13 -2.80
C GLU A 131 10.28 -4.18 -3.85
N TRP A 132 8.96 -3.99 -3.88
CA TRP A 132 8.28 -3.08 -4.80
C TRP A 132 8.77 -1.64 -4.66
N ASN A 133 9.01 -1.16 -3.44
CA ASN A 133 9.57 0.17 -3.23
C ASN A 133 11.00 0.33 -3.78
N GLU A 134 11.79 -0.75 -3.81
CA GLU A 134 13.16 -0.72 -4.35
C GLU A 134 13.20 -0.78 -5.88
N ILE A 135 12.36 -1.61 -6.49
CA ILE A 135 12.36 -1.82 -7.95
C ILE A 135 11.58 -0.75 -8.72
N ASP A 136 10.63 -0.07 -8.06
CA ASP A 136 9.79 0.98 -8.64
C ASP A 136 9.97 2.30 -7.86
N PRO A 137 11.05 3.07 -8.15
CA PRO A 137 11.37 4.29 -7.43
C PRO A 137 10.33 5.41 -7.70
N PRO A 138 10.24 6.43 -6.83
CA PRO A 138 9.22 7.47 -6.98
C PRO A 138 9.27 8.20 -8.32
N SER A 139 8.18 8.08 -9.08
CA SER A 139 8.02 8.73 -10.39
C SER A 139 7.86 10.25 -10.25
N ARG A 140 8.00 10.96 -11.37
CA ARG A 140 7.77 12.41 -11.40
C ARG A 140 6.32 12.73 -11.02
N GLU A 141 5.39 11.94 -11.52
CA GLU A 141 3.95 12.09 -11.31
C GLU A 141 3.59 11.87 -9.84
N GLU A 142 4.19 10.87 -9.19
CA GLU A 142 4.00 10.61 -7.76
C GLU A 142 4.56 11.74 -6.90
N LYS A 143 5.77 12.23 -7.19
CA LYS A 143 6.38 13.38 -6.47
C LYS A 143 5.54 14.64 -6.62
N LEU A 144 5.04 14.93 -7.83
CA LEU A 144 4.16 16.06 -8.09
C LEU A 144 2.83 15.93 -7.34
N ARG A 145 2.28 14.71 -7.25
CA ARG A 145 1.08 14.45 -6.46
C ARG A 145 1.33 14.70 -4.97
N ASN A 146 2.44 14.19 -4.43
CA ASN A 146 2.83 14.40 -3.03
C ASN A 146 2.97 15.91 -2.72
N GLU A 147 3.62 16.66 -3.63
CA GLU A 147 3.74 18.11 -3.52
C GLU A 147 2.39 18.82 -3.54
N ARG A 148 1.48 18.45 -4.45
CA ARG A 148 0.14 19.06 -4.56
C ARG A 148 -0.70 18.80 -3.32
N ILE A 149 -0.69 17.58 -2.78
CA ILE A 149 -1.39 17.25 -1.53
C ILE A 149 -0.92 18.17 -0.40
N CYS A 150 0.39 18.33 -0.26
CA CYS A 150 0.98 19.21 0.75
C CYS A 150 0.66 20.69 0.52
N LYS A 151 0.82 21.20 -0.70
CA LYS A 151 0.68 22.64 -0.95
C LYS A 151 -0.77 23.12 -0.98
N LEU A 152 -1.69 22.28 -1.44
CA LEU A 152 -3.04 22.72 -1.83
C LEU A 152 -4.16 22.10 -1.00
N TYR A 153 -3.93 21.00 -0.27
CA TYR A 153 -5.02 20.22 0.33
C TYR A 153 -4.83 19.88 1.81
N GLN A 154 -3.91 18.96 2.14
CA GLN A 154 -3.79 18.40 3.50
C GLN A 154 -2.58 18.90 4.29
N HIS A 155 -1.65 19.59 3.65
CA HIS A 155 -0.48 20.19 4.32
C HIS A 155 0.45 19.18 5.01
N ASN A 156 0.40 17.91 4.60
CA ASN A 156 1.33 16.86 4.96
C ASN A 156 1.92 16.18 3.71
N ARG A 157 3.09 15.55 3.89
CA ARG A 157 3.79 14.80 2.84
C ARG A 157 3.86 13.33 3.20
N ASN A 158 3.86 12.48 2.20
CA ASN A 158 4.29 11.10 2.35
C ASN A 158 5.84 11.07 2.33
N PRO A 159 6.50 10.80 3.46
CA PRO A 159 7.95 10.83 3.54
C PRO A 159 8.60 9.70 2.73
N PHE A 160 7.89 8.61 2.44
CA PHE A 160 8.42 7.51 1.63
C PHE A 160 8.50 7.88 0.13
N VAL A 161 7.73 8.87 -0.32
CA VAL A 161 7.86 9.42 -1.69
C VAL A 161 9.07 10.33 -1.81
N ASP A 162 9.37 11.08 -0.75
CA ASP A 162 10.53 11.98 -0.72
C ASP A 162 11.84 11.23 -0.40
N HIS A 163 11.75 10.22 0.46
CA HIS A 163 12.83 9.41 1.00
C HIS A 163 12.45 7.92 1.01
N PRO A 164 12.43 7.24 -0.15
CA PRO A 164 12.06 5.82 -0.25
C PRO A 164 12.97 4.91 0.58
N GLU A 165 14.20 5.32 0.87
CA GLU A 165 15.17 4.62 1.72
C GLU A 165 14.69 4.40 3.16
N TYR A 166 13.76 5.23 3.65
CA TYR A 166 13.21 5.10 5.00
C TYR A 166 12.49 3.77 5.21
N ALA A 167 11.94 3.18 4.15
CA ALA A 167 11.30 1.87 4.23
C ALA A 167 12.25 0.80 4.79
N ASN A 168 13.47 0.75 4.26
CA ASN A 168 14.46 -0.21 4.70
C ASN A 168 15.01 0.08 6.09
N LEU A 169 15.16 1.36 6.45
CA LEU A 169 15.60 1.75 7.79
C LEU A 169 14.61 1.32 8.87
N ILE A 170 13.31 1.40 8.59
CA ILE A 170 12.25 1.04 9.54
C ILE A 170 12.07 -0.48 9.62
N TRP A 171 11.98 -1.17 8.48
CA TRP A 171 11.54 -2.58 8.46
C TRP A 171 12.64 -3.61 8.17
N LYS A 172 13.70 -3.31 7.41
CA LYS A 172 14.77 -4.30 7.15
C LYS A 172 15.69 -4.51 8.37
N GLN A 173 15.86 -3.48 9.22
CA GLN A 173 16.66 -3.59 10.45
C GLN A 173 15.96 -4.33 11.60
N ALA A 174 14.64 -4.55 11.50
CA ALA A 174 13.84 -5.18 12.54
C ALA A 174 13.84 -6.73 12.49
N THR A 175 14.71 -7.35 11.69
CA THR A 175 14.90 -8.81 11.72
C THR A 175 15.76 -9.21 12.94
N PRO A 176 15.37 -10.22 13.74
CA PRO A 176 15.99 -10.54 15.03
C PRO A 176 17.34 -11.27 14.92
N SER A 177 18.27 -10.76 14.12
CA SER A 177 19.67 -11.22 14.10
C SER A 177 20.62 -10.33 14.91
N GLN A 178 20.14 -9.22 15.48
CA GLN A 178 21.00 -8.27 16.23
C GLN A 178 20.64 -8.01 17.70
N ARG A 179 19.56 -8.59 18.24
CA ARG A 179 19.21 -8.41 19.67
C ARG A 179 20.10 -9.16 20.67
N ASN A 180 20.96 -10.09 20.22
CA ASN A 180 21.83 -10.89 21.11
C ASN A 180 23.28 -10.38 21.25
N ARG A 181 23.58 -9.13 20.88
CA ARG A 181 24.97 -8.60 20.94
C ARG A 181 25.25 -7.50 21.96
N TYR A 182 24.31 -7.18 22.83
CA TYR A 182 24.57 -6.28 23.95
C TYR A 182 23.97 -6.83 25.23
N ASN A 183 24.74 -7.67 25.91
CA ASN A 183 24.62 -7.87 27.35
C ASN A 183 26.02 -7.67 27.93
N PRO A 184 26.39 -6.46 28.37
CA PRO A 184 27.62 -6.28 29.12
C PRO A 184 27.44 -6.91 30.50
N SER A 185 28.39 -7.78 30.84
CA SER A 185 28.59 -8.34 32.18
C SER A 185 28.90 -7.26 33.20
#